data_AF-A0A168HTL9-F1
#
_entry.id   AF-A0A168HTL9-F1
#
_cell.length_a   1.000
_cell.length_b   1.000
_cell.length_c   1.000
_cell.angle_alpha   90.00
_cell.angle_beta   90.00
_cell.angle_gamma   90.00
#
_symmetry.space_group_name_H-M   'P 1'
#
loop_
_entity.id
_entity.type
_entity.pdbx_description
1 polymer ?
#
loop_
_entity_poly.entity_id
_entity_poly.type
_entity_poly.pdbx_seq_one_letter_code
_entity_poly.pdbx_strand_id
1 'polypeptide(L)'
;QETTIEEVKGIPDSFLEIEVRAPQTHGTGFGMYTDYEIVCRTNMPMFNFKQSTVRRRYSKFESLKFKLEENDYEIKVPNLPGKVFTSRFSDKVIEERRQKLERFLQIL
;
A
#
# COMPACT_ATOMS: atom_id res chain seq x y z
N GLN A 1 12.12 30.55 16.31
CA GLN A 1 12.50 30.81 14.91
C GLN A 1 11.20 30.78 14.10
N GLU A 2 10.77 31.95 13.62
CA GLU A 2 9.58 32.07 12.78
C GLU A 2 9.98 31.72 11.35
N THR A 3 9.48 30.62 10.83
CA THR A 3 9.67 30.18 9.44
C THR A 3 9.06 31.25 8.53
N THR A 4 9.87 31.85 7.65
CA THR A 4 9.43 32.96 6.80
C THR A 4 8.53 32.45 5.67
N ILE A 5 7.55 33.25 5.26
CA ILE A 5 6.56 32.92 4.21
C ILE A 5 7.25 32.58 2.86
N GLU A 6 8.51 32.98 2.68
CA GLU A 6 9.33 32.65 1.50
C GLU A 6 9.77 31.18 1.47
N GLU A 7 9.97 30.52 2.61
CA GLU A 7 10.26 29.08 2.68
C GLU A 7 9.05 28.23 2.27
N VAL A 8 7.84 28.76 2.38
CA VAL A 8 6.59 28.08 1.97
C VAL A 8 6.44 28.02 0.44
N LYS A 9 7.07 28.93 -0.31
CA LYS A 9 6.93 29.02 -1.78
C LYS A 9 7.90 28.14 -2.58
N GLY A 10 8.89 27.53 -1.92
CA GLY A 10 9.90 26.68 -2.56
C GLY A 10 9.72 25.17 -2.34
N ILE A 11 8.73 24.77 -1.54
CA ILE A 11 8.44 23.35 -1.27
C ILE A 11 7.65 22.83 -2.47
N PRO A 12 8.18 21.85 -3.25
CA PRO A 12 7.37 21.20 -4.27
C PRO A 12 6.14 20.60 -3.61
N ASP A 13 4.97 20.66 -4.26
CA ASP A 13 3.75 20.03 -3.76
C ASP A 13 4.06 18.63 -3.22
N SER A 14 3.62 18.36 -2.00
CA SER A 14 3.84 17.06 -1.38
C SER A 14 3.12 15.98 -2.19
N PHE A 15 3.86 14.99 -2.68
CA PHE A 15 3.31 13.89 -3.46
C PHE A 15 3.55 12.56 -2.77
N LEU A 16 2.61 11.63 -2.97
CA LEU A 16 2.73 10.24 -2.58
C LEU A 16 2.25 9.39 -3.76
N GLU A 17 3.20 8.79 -4.46
CA GLU A 17 2.94 7.87 -5.56
C GLU A 17 3.17 6.44 -5.08
N ILE A 18 2.14 5.61 -5.20
CA ILE A 18 2.19 4.19 -4.84
C ILE A 18 1.72 3.37 -6.03
N GLU A 19 2.55 2.38 -6.38
CA GLU A 19 2.28 1.37 -7.42
C GLU A 19 2.35 -0.03 -6.78
N VAL A 20 1.37 -0.88 -7.05
CA VAL A 20 1.36 -2.29 -6.67
C VAL A 20 1.43 -3.12 -7.95
N ARG A 21 2.47 -3.93 -8.12
CA ARG A 21 2.78 -4.59 -9.40
C ARG A 21 3.46 -5.94 -9.24
N ALA A 22 3.80 -6.54 -10.38
CA ALA A 22 4.61 -7.75 -10.49
C ALA A 22 4.20 -8.85 -9.51
N PRO A 23 2.95 -9.37 -9.61
CA PRO A 23 2.49 -10.43 -8.74
C PRO A 23 3.36 -11.68 -8.89
N GLN A 24 3.71 -12.32 -7.78
CA GLN A 24 4.43 -13.60 -7.78
C GLN A 24 3.77 -14.58 -6.83
N THR A 25 3.55 -15.80 -7.32
CA THR A 25 3.00 -16.89 -6.51
C THR A 25 4.13 -17.79 -6.04
N HIS A 26 4.21 -17.96 -4.73
CA HIS A 26 5.25 -18.70 -4.03
C HIS A 26 4.69 -19.97 -3.40
N GLY A 27 5.57 -20.93 -3.12
CA GLY A 27 5.26 -22.16 -2.41
C GLY A 27 4.55 -23.22 -3.25
N THR A 28 4.15 -24.31 -2.60
CA THR A 28 3.44 -25.44 -3.22
C THR A 28 2.30 -25.93 -2.31
N GLY A 29 1.26 -26.49 -2.91
CA GLY A 29 0.09 -27.03 -2.18
C GLY A 29 -0.58 -26.00 -1.26
N PHE A 30 -0.82 -26.39 0.00
CA PHE A 30 -1.48 -25.55 1.00
C PHE A 30 -0.67 -24.31 1.41
N GLY A 31 0.66 -24.34 1.22
CA GLY A 31 1.56 -23.24 1.56
C GLY A 31 1.60 -22.11 0.54
N MET A 32 0.85 -22.22 -0.57
CA MET A 32 0.95 -21.24 -1.65
C MET A 32 0.44 -19.85 -1.23
N TYR A 33 1.08 -18.80 -1.72
CA TYR A 33 0.60 -17.42 -1.57
C TYR A 33 1.09 -16.52 -2.70
N THR A 34 0.31 -15.49 -3.03
CA THR A 34 0.74 -14.44 -3.96
C THR A 34 1.15 -13.21 -3.18
N ASP A 35 2.32 -12.67 -3.50
CA ASP A 35 2.75 -11.36 -3.06
C ASP A 35 2.87 -10.39 -4.25
N TYR A 36 2.96 -9.10 -3.93
CA TYR A 36 3.04 -8.01 -4.88
C TYR A 36 4.24 -7.15 -4.54
N GLU A 37 4.90 -6.63 -5.56
CA GLU A 37 5.84 -5.53 -5.40
C GLU A 37 5.07 -4.24 -5.13
N ILE A 38 5.48 -3.48 -4.11
CA ILE A 38 4.93 -2.18 -3.76
C ILE A 38 6.07 -1.18 -3.92
N VAL A 39 5.92 -0.26 -4.87
CA VAL A 39 6.83 0.85 -5.08
C VAL A 39 6.18 2.11 -4.51
N CYS A 40 6.90 2.81 -3.64
CA CYS A 40 6.48 4.08 -3.07
C CYS A 40 7.50 5.15 -3.46
N ARG A 41 7.03 6.29 -3.98
CA ARG A 41 7.83 7.49 -4.24
C ARG A 41 7.14 8.69 -3.60
N THR A 42 7.91 9.51 -2.91
CA THR A 42 7.38 10.66 -2.18
C THR A 42 8.47 11.68 -1.88
N ASN A 43 8.09 12.95 -1.76
CA ASN A 43 8.91 14.02 -1.18
C ASN A 43 8.48 14.38 0.26
N MET A 44 7.50 13.67 0.82
CA MET A 44 6.94 13.99 2.12
C MET A 44 7.94 13.73 3.26
N PRO A 45 8.09 14.65 4.22
CA PRO A 45 9.14 14.60 5.23
C PRO A 45 8.96 13.52 6.30
N MET A 46 7.75 12.96 6.47
CA MET A 46 7.52 11.86 7.42
C MET A 46 8.03 10.49 6.93
N PHE A 47 8.48 10.39 5.68
CA PHE A 47 9.07 9.17 5.13
C PHE A 47 10.59 9.21 5.25
N ASN A 48 11.17 8.11 5.75
CA ASN A 48 12.63 7.97 5.86
C ASN A 48 13.33 7.90 4.48
N PHE A 49 12.61 7.52 3.43
CA PHE A 49 13.15 7.34 2.09
C PHE A 49 12.24 8.01 1.05
N LYS A 50 12.84 8.74 0.10
CA LYS A 50 12.12 9.34 -1.04
C LYS A 50 11.59 8.30 -2.02
N GLN A 51 12.21 7.13 -2.07
CA GLN A 51 11.77 5.99 -2.84
C GLN A 51 12.03 4.71 -2.06
N SER A 52 11.05 3.82 -2.02
CA SER A 52 11.20 2.49 -1.44
C SER A 52 10.49 1.44 -2.28
N THR A 53 10.96 0.20 -2.17
CA THR A 53 10.33 -0.96 -2.84
C THR A 53 10.34 -2.14 -1.90
N VAL A 54 9.19 -2.75 -1.71
CA VAL A 54 9.01 -3.92 -0.83
C VAL A 54 8.09 -4.94 -1.49
N ARG A 55 8.19 -6.22 -1.09
CA ARG A 55 7.21 -7.23 -1.47
C ARG A 55 6.32 -7.62 -0.30
N ARG A 56 5.00 -7.63 -0.48
CA ARG A 56 4.03 -7.97 0.57
C ARG A 56 2.88 -8.78 0.01
N ARG A 57 2.47 -9.81 0.76
CA ARG A 57 1.26 -10.59 0.50
C ARG A 57 0.03 -9.92 1.11
N TYR A 58 -1.15 -10.30 0.63
CA TYR A 58 -2.45 -9.77 1.09
C TYR A 58 -2.59 -9.72 2.64
N SER A 59 -2.19 -10.78 3.36
CA SER A 59 -2.35 -10.81 4.82
C SER A 59 -1.56 -9.71 5.55
N LYS A 60 -0.54 -9.10 4.93
CA LYS A 60 0.19 -7.97 5.51
C LYS A 60 -0.61 -6.67 5.41
N PHE A 61 -1.45 -6.52 4.40
CA PHE A 61 -2.41 -5.42 4.29
C PHE A 61 -3.52 -5.56 5.34
N GLU A 62 -3.99 -6.79 5.61
CA GLU A 62 -4.95 -7.03 6.69
C GLU A 62 -4.39 -6.60 8.05
N SER A 63 -3.14 -6.97 8.34
CA SER A 63 -2.48 -6.54 9.58
C SER A 63 -2.28 -5.02 9.65
N LEU A 64 -2.01 -4.36 8.51
CA LEU A 64 -1.90 -2.90 8.45
C LEU A 64 -3.25 -2.24 8.75
N LYS A 65 -4.32 -2.68 8.08
CA LYS A 65 -5.69 -2.18 8.30
C LYS A 65 -6.08 -2.30 9.77
N PHE A 66 -5.90 -3.49 10.35
CA PHE A 66 -6.20 -3.75 11.75
C PHE A 66 -5.49 -2.77 12.70
N LYS A 67 -4.18 -2.56 12.51
CA LYS A 67 -3.42 -1.61 13.33
C LYS A 67 -3.90 -0.17 13.18
N LEU A 68 -4.30 0.24 11.97
CA LEU A 68 -4.83 1.59 11.75
C LEU A 68 -6.18 1.78 12.45
N GLU A 69 -7.04 0.77 12.40
CA GLU A 69 -8.35 0.76 13.07
C GLU A 69 -8.21 0.75 14.61
N GLU A 70 -7.15 0.15 15.16
CA GLU A 70 -6.88 0.14 16.61
C GLU A 70 -6.43 1.50 17.17
N ASN A 71 -5.84 2.38 16.36
CA ASN A 71 -5.12 3.57 16.86
C ASN A 71 -6.00 4.84 16.96
N ASP A 72 -7.34 4.72 16.96
CA ASP A 72 -8.31 5.82 17.08
C ASP A 72 -7.98 7.06 16.23
N TYR A 73 -7.48 6.82 15.02
CA TYR A 73 -7.30 7.90 14.06
C TYR A 73 -8.69 8.35 13.57
N GLU A 74 -8.93 9.65 13.47
CA GLU A 74 -10.15 10.22 12.84
C GLU A 74 -10.25 9.87 11.33
N ILE A 75 -9.27 9.12 10.80
CA ILE A 75 -9.16 8.73 9.40
C ILE A 75 -10.04 7.49 9.15
N LYS A 76 -10.93 7.59 8.15
CA LYS A 76 -11.72 6.45 7.68
C LYS A 76 -10.83 5.47 6.91
N VAL A 77 -10.44 4.38 7.56
CA VAL A 77 -9.61 3.35 6.95
C VAL A 77 -10.35 2.71 5.76
N PRO A 78 -9.76 2.71 4.54
CA PRO A 78 -10.40 2.12 3.37
C PRO A 78 -10.62 0.60 3.50
N ASN A 79 -11.62 0.09 2.78
CA ASN A 79 -11.87 -1.36 2.74
C ASN A 79 -10.85 -2.10 1.89
N LEU A 80 -10.42 -3.27 2.36
CA LEU A 80 -9.61 -4.21 1.58
C LEU A 80 -10.48 -5.05 0.64
N PRO A 81 -9.91 -5.58 -0.46
CA PRO A 81 -10.60 -6.61 -1.25
C PRO A 81 -10.91 -7.82 -0.37
N GLY A 82 -12.11 -8.38 -0.49
CA GLY A 82 -12.51 -9.55 0.28
C GLY A 82 -11.59 -10.76 0.13
N LYS A 83 -11.59 -11.63 1.13
CA LYS A 83 -10.91 -12.92 1.05
C LYS A 83 -11.53 -13.77 -0.05
N VAL A 84 -10.67 -14.31 -0.91
CA VAL A 84 -11.08 -15.20 -2.01
C VAL A 84 -10.63 -16.60 -1.65
N PHE A 85 -11.60 -17.49 -1.43
CA PHE A 85 -11.36 -18.88 -1.01
C PHE A 85 -11.26 -19.85 -2.19
N THR A 86 -11.78 -19.47 -3.37
CA THR A 86 -11.78 -20.28 -4.59
C THR A 86 -11.01 -19.57 -5.71
N SER A 87 -10.25 -20.32 -6.53
CA SER A 87 -9.51 -19.78 -7.67
C SER A 87 -8.58 -18.58 -7.34
N ARG A 88 -8.04 -18.56 -6.11
CA ARG A 88 -7.27 -17.44 -5.56
C ARG A 88 -5.96 -17.12 -6.28
N PHE A 89 -5.52 -18.01 -7.17
CA PHE A 89 -4.33 -17.91 -8.00
C PHE A 89 -4.63 -17.71 -9.48
N SER A 90 -5.91 -17.50 -9.85
CA SER A 90 -6.25 -17.12 -11.23
C SER A 90 -5.78 -15.69 -11.51
N ASP A 91 -5.31 -15.44 -12.72
CA ASP A 91 -4.81 -14.11 -13.14
C ASP A 91 -5.85 -13.01 -12.91
N LYS A 92 -7.13 -13.31 -13.17
CA LYS A 92 -8.24 -12.39 -12.90
C LYS A 92 -8.32 -12.00 -11.42
N VAL A 93 -8.27 -12.95 -10.51
CA VAL A 93 -8.33 -12.67 -9.06
C VAL A 93 -7.09 -11.93 -8.59
N ILE A 94 -5.92 -12.28 -9.12
CA ILE A 94 -4.65 -11.63 -8.80
C ILE A 94 -4.69 -10.16 -9.25
N GLU A 95 -5.12 -9.87 -10.47
CA GLU A 95 -5.16 -8.51 -11.00
C GLU A 95 -6.24 -7.66 -10.32
N GLU A 96 -7.45 -8.19 -10.12
CA GLU A 96 -8.50 -7.49 -9.37
C GLU A 96 -8.04 -7.16 -7.94
N ARG A 97 -7.30 -8.08 -7.30
CA ARG A 97 -6.74 -7.83 -5.97
C ARG A 97 -5.63 -6.78 -6.03
N ARG A 98 -4.71 -6.86 -6.99
CA ARG A 98 -3.63 -5.87 -7.18
C ARG A 98 -4.17 -4.45 -7.24
N GLN A 99 -5.16 -4.20 -8.11
CA GLN A 99 -5.80 -2.89 -8.28
C GLN A 99 -6.44 -2.37 -6.98
N LYS A 100 -7.15 -3.25 -6.25
CA LYS A 100 -7.80 -2.86 -4.99
C LYS A 100 -6.79 -2.61 -3.86
N LEU A 101 -5.67 -3.33 -3.84
CA LEU A 101 -4.59 -3.07 -2.88
C LEU A 101 -3.85 -1.76 -3.16
N GLU A 102 -3.63 -1.44 -4.44
CA GLU A 102 -3.09 -0.15 -4.87
C GLU A 102 -4.00 0.99 -4.44
N ARG A 103 -5.31 0.89 -4.75
CA ARG A 103 -6.31 1.86 -4.35
C ARG A 103 -6.39 2.04 -2.83
N PHE A 104 -6.29 0.95 -2.06
CA PHE A 104 -6.25 0.98 -0.61
C PHE A 104 -5.09 1.84 -0.08
N LEU A 105 -3.88 1.67 -0.62
CA LEU A 105 -2.70 2.44 -0.18
C LEU A 105 -2.73 3.89 -0.63
N GLN A 106 -3.35 4.20 -1.78
CA GLN A 106 -3.44 5.57 -2.30
C GLN A 106 -4.48 6.44 -1.57
N ILE A 107 -5.46 5.83 -0.91
CA ILE A 107 -6.50 6.56 -0.15
C ILE A 107 -6.16 6.64 1.34
N LEU A 108 -5.39 5.68 1.85
CA LEU A 108 -4.94 5.65 3.24
C LEU A 108 -4.15 6.91 3.60
#